data_AF-A0A2D0JWF9-F1
#
_entry.id   AF-A0A2D0JWF9-F1
#
_cell.length_a   1.000
_cell.length_b   1.000
_cell.length_c   1.000
_cell.angle_alpha   90.00
_cell.angle_beta   90.00
_cell.angle_gamma   90.00
#
_symmetry.space_group_name_H-M   'P 1'
#
loop_
_entity.id
_entity.type
_entity.pdbx_description
1 polymer ?
#
loop_
_entity_poly.entity_id
_entity_poly.type
_entity_poly.pdbx_seq_one_letter_code
_entity_poly.pdbx_strand_id
1 'polypeptide(L)'
;MNESAKINKYEIGSYILLCSDSYVDEQWKYDRYSLIDFIEEKIKDYDVKWVEVFLKCINVDEESYGSFLLNTEIDNELTILYLLHKIYLNSVEIEWLEESILNAVIAINPLITFDYRMLLAEFIIKKTKKKENIKSNLLNFIQKNKCISKLKRRKQYEKWKLATDGIDHIYPIPDNNDELDLIIYHASKNCTILNIITVIERVLFLSKAEMEPDAYYNNNVFENIKNDLTSCLLSPLDWIVSWDKEVVEFEGFNYSIAELLRILLLNGRYHIPDKRKRTLLLSFYRSVLRISSGAIIGLEAGVFHVEHGSLCSPSWYYMGRFSALGKGCKVDGVGGFAMLKGAFAGGGFIPILIHTHKHISSNGNTGIKERKVIKPCILEMKKYSRIPMSFIGIYEAVDYLEYDAPYNGLTSYSIR
;
A
#
# COMPACT_ATOMS: atom_id res chain seq x y z
N MET A 1 40.98 10.70 31.16
CA MET A 1 41.22 9.84 29.99
C MET A 1 39.86 9.38 29.50
N ASN A 2 39.30 10.06 28.51
CA ASN A 2 38.15 9.59 27.74
C ASN A 2 38.63 9.62 26.28
N GLU A 3 39.12 8.49 25.81
CA GLU A 3 39.32 8.26 24.39
C GLU A 3 37.93 8.15 23.75
N SER A 4 37.43 9.28 23.26
CA SER A 4 36.33 9.25 22.31
C SER A 4 36.82 8.47 21.10
N ALA A 5 36.22 7.30 20.86
CA ALA A 5 36.46 6.51 19.68
C ALA A 5 36.23 7.41 18.45
N LYS A 6 37.32 7.88 17.85
CA LYS A 6 37.32 8.53 16.54
C LYS A 6 37.01 7.43 15.52
N ILE A 7 35.73 7.12 15.37
CA ILE A 7 35.27 6.31 14.24
C ILE A 7 35.64 7.11 13.00
N ASN A 8 36.49 6.51 12.17
CA ASN A 8 37.11 7.19 11.04
C ASN A 8 36.02 7.44 9.98
N LYS A 9 36.02 8.61 9.32
CA LYS A 9 35.06 8.95 8.24
C LYS A 9 34.98 7.87 7.16
N TYR A 10 36.06 7.11 6.98
CA TYR A 10 36.15 5.98 6.06
C TYR A 10 35.40 4.72 6.55
N GLU A 11 35.28 4.48 7.86
CA GLU A 11 34.59 3.29 8.37
C GLU A 11 33.08 3.38 8.12
N ILE A 12 32.43 4.51 8.43
CA ILE A 12 30.99 4.68 8.18
C ILE A 12 30.69 4.75 6.67
N GLY A 13 31.54 5.39 5.88
CA GLY A 13 31.44 5.36 4.42
C GLY A 13 31.53 3.94 3.86
N SER A 14 32.37 3.09 4.45
CA SER A 14 32.45 1.65 4.12
C SER A 14 31.18 0.90 4.50
N TYR A 15 30.58 1.20 5.66
CA TYR A 15 29.32 0.59 6.11
C TYR A 15 28.11 0.96 5.22
N ILE A 16 28.09 2.19 4.68
CA ILE A 16 27.06 2.66 3.75
C ILE A 16 27.28 2.08 2.34
N LEU A 17 28.53 2.00 1.87
CA LEU A 17 28.89 1.35 0.60
C LEU A 17 28.63 -0.17 0.61
N LEU A 18 28.85 -0.83 1.74
CA LEU A 18 28.51 -2.25 1.95
C LEU A 18 26.99 -2.53 1.90
N CYS A 19 26.16 -1.50 2.13
CA CYS A 19 24.70 -1.59 1.95
C CYS A 19 24.25 -1.28 0.50
N SER A 20 25.11 -0.66 -0.32
CA SER A 20 24.83 -0.36 -1.73
C SER A 20 25.37 -1.41 -2.71
N ASP A 21 26.27 -2.30 -2.28
CA ASP A 21 26.83 -3.36 -3.10
C ASP A 21 26.24 -4.75 -2.79
N SER A 22 26.15 -5.54 -3.85
CA SER A 22 25.34 -6.75 -4.03
C SER A 22 25.87 -8.03 -3.33
N TYR A 23 26.46 -7.89 -2.14
CA TYR A 23 26.89 -9.04 -1.33
C TYR A 23 26.45 -8.87 0.13
N VAL A 24 25.25 -9.37 0.44
CA VAL A 24 24.76 -9.41 1.82
C VAL A 24 24.50 -10.86 2.21
N ASP A 25 25.45 -11.41 2.96
CA ASP A 25 25.38 -12.70 3.62
C ASP A 25 24.27 -12.70 4.70
N GLU A 26 23.69 -13.87 5.01
CA GLU A 26 22.46 -14.02 5.81
C GLU A 26 22.53 -13.43 7.24
N GLN A 27 23.73 -13.09 7.72
CA GLN A 27 24.00 -12.60 9.06
C GLN A 27 23.57 -11.12 9.28
N TRP A 28 23.42 -10.33 8.21
CA TRP A 28 23.15 -8.88 8.31
C TRP A 28 21.67 -8.47 8.44
N LYS A 29 20.72 -9.41 8.33
CA LYS A 29 19.29 -9.10 8.59
C LYS A 29 19.03 -8.68 10.04
N TYR A 30 19.93 -9.03 10.97
CA TYR A 30 19.85 -8.61 12.37
C TYR A 30 20.45 -7.20 12.62
N ASP A 31 21.26 -6.66 11.71
CA ASP A 31 21.94 -5.36 11.88
C ASP A 31 21.20 -4.15 11.27
N ARG A 32 20.08 -4.34 10.58
CA ARG A 32 19.24 -3.20 10.12
C ARG A 32 18.64 -2.41 11.29
N TYR A 33 18.26 -3.10 12.36
CA TYR A 33 17.76 -2.46 13.58
C TYR A 33 18.90 -1.79 14.33
N SER A 34 20.09 -2.40 14.37
CA SER A 34 21.29 -1.79 14.97
C SER A 34 21.77 -0.55 14.21
N LEU A 35 21.61 -0.49 12.88
CA LEU A 35 21.93 0.71 12.08
C LEU A 35 20.94 1.85 12.33
N ILE A 36 19.63 1.57 12.40
CA ILE A 36 18.63 2.59 12.74
C ILE A 36 18.85 3.07 14.18
N ASP A 37 19.09 2.16 15.13
CA ASP A 37 19.37 2.50 16.53
C ASP A 37 20.69 3.28 16.65
N PHE A 38 21.73 2.91 15.90
CA PHE A 38 23.01 3.62 15.83
C PHE A 38 22.85 5.02 15.23
N ILE A 39 22.10 5.16 14.14
CA ILE A 39 21.82 6.45 13.52
C ILE A 39 20.94 7.30 14.46
N GLU A 40 19.95 6.72 15.14
CA GLU A 40 19.10 7.41 16.11
C GLU A 40 19.86 7.83 17.39
N GLU A 41 20.84 7.04 17.82
CA GLU A 41 21.76 7.37 18.92
C GLU A 41 22.70 8.51 18.51
N LYS A 42 23.24 8.49 17.28
CA LYS A 42 24.19 9.50 16.81
C LYS A 42 23.52 10.80 16.35
N ILE A 43 22.34 10.78 15.72
CA ILE A 43 21.63 12.00 15.27
C ILE A 43 21.27 12.92 16.44
N LYS A 44 21.06 12.39 17.64
CA LYS A 44 20.77 13.19 18.85
C LYS A 44 21.91 14.15 19.23
N ASP A 45 23.13 13.88 18.79
CA ASP A 45 24.34 14.57 19.25
C ASP A 45 24.99 15.49 18.20
N TYR A 46 24.47 15.60 16.97
CA TYR A 46 25.19 16.25 15.87
C TYR A 46 24.44 17.32 15.06
N ASP A 47 25.20 18.38 14.75
CA ASP A 47 24.83 19.61 14.04
C ASP A 47 24.72 19.44 12.51
N VAL A 48 24.04 20.38 11.85
CA VAL A 48 23.60 20.42 10.42
C VAL A 48 24.66 19.99 9.39
N LYS A 49 25.96 20.15 9.71
CA LYS A 49 27.10 19.78 8.85
C LYS A 49 27.19 18.29 8.52
N TRP A 50 26.58 17.40 9.31
CA TRP A 50 26.61 15.96 9.01
C TRP A 50 25.61 15.52 7.94
N VAL A 51 24.54 16.28 7.73
CA VAL A 51 23.59 16.04 6.63
C VAL A 51 24.29 16.30 5.29
N GLU A 52 25.09 17.36 5.19
CA GLU A 52 25.97 17.61 4.05
C GLU A 52 26.98 16.48 3.83
N VAL A 53 27.55 15.92 4.90
CA VAL A 53 28.49 14.79 4.80
C VAL A 53 27.78 13.52 4.35
N PHE A 54 26.59 13.24 4.87
CA PHE A 54 25.76 12.12 4.45
C PHE A 54 25.41 12.23 2.95
N LEU A 55 24.93 13.39 2.50
CA LEU A 55 24.63 13.68 1.09
C LEU A 55 25.87 13.58 0.17
N LYS A 56 27.04 14.04 0.65
CA LYS A 56 28.33 13.86 -0.04
C LYS A 56 28.78 12.40 -0.11
N CYS A 57 28.48 11.58 0.92
CA CYS A 57 28.83 10.15 0.96
C CYS A 57 27.95 9.30 0.03
N ILE A 58 26.71 9.69 -0.26
CA ILE A 58 25.86 9.06 -1.30
C ILE A 58 26.17 9.59 -2.71
N ASN A 59 27.20 10.43 -2.87
CA ASN A 59 27.70 10.95 -4.15
C ASN A 59 26.61 11.64 -4.98
N VAL A 60 25.77 12.43 -4.31
CA VAL A 60 24.71 13.20 -4.94
C VAL A 60 25.02 14.68 -4.81
N ASP A 61 25.44 15.27 -5.91
CA ASP A 61 25.59 16.71 -6.10
C ASP A 61 24.23 17.38 -5.81
N GLU A 62 24.21 18.60 -5.25
CA GLU A 62 22.97 19.32 -4.92
C GLU A 62 22.00 19.45 -6.12
N GLU A 63 22.53 19.51 -7.34
CA GLU A 63 21.75 19.57 -8.60
C GLU A 63 21.22 18.20 -9.07
N SER A 64 21.76 17.09 -8.55
CA SER A 64 21.51 15.72 -9.02
C SER A 64 20.55 14.94 -8.12
N TYR A 65 20.06 15.52 -7.02
CA TYR A 65 19.20 14.82 -6.04
C TYR A 65 17.82 14.45 -6.59
N GLY A 66 17.27 15.29 -7.48
CA GLY A 66 16.02 14.99 -8.19
C GLY A 66 16.14 13.81 -9.16
N SER A 67 17.34 13.53 -9.68
CA SER A 67 17.61 12.38 -10.56
C SER A 67 18.04 11.13 -9.79
N PHE A 68 18.65 11.29 -8.61
CA PHE A 68 19.03 10.19 -7.72
C PHE A 68 17.82 9.49 -7.08
N LEU A 69 16.77 10.25 -6.73
CA LEU A 69 15.45 9.75 -6.32
C LEU A 69 14.65 9.05 -7.43
N LEU A 70 15.18 8.99 -8.65
CA LEU A 70 14.59 8.29 -9.79
C LEU A 70 15.39 7.05 -10.20
N ASN A 71 16.60 6.85 -9.65
CA ASN A 71 17.58 5.88 -10.14
C ASN A 71 18.20 4.96 -9.06
N THR A 72 17.77 5.05 -7.80
CA THR A 72 18.29 4.16 -6.74
C THR A 72 17.36 2.98 -6.46
N GLU A 73 17.94 1.83 -6.10
CA GLU A 73 17.16 0.65 -5.73
C GLU A 73 16.21 0.95 -4.55
N ILE A 74 14.98 0.43 -4.65
CA ILE A 74 13.77 0.61 -3.84
C ILE A 74 13.96 0.69 -2.31
N ASP A 75 14.97 -0.01 -1.77
CA ASP A 75 15.25 -0.04 -0.33
C ASP A 75 16.01 1.21 0.17
N ASN A 76 16.69 1.94 -0.73
CA ASN A 76 17.43 3.16 -0.39
C ASN A 76 16.51 4.40 -0.32
N GLU A 77 15.49 4.51 -1.17
CA GLU A 77 14.59 5.68 -1.20
C GLU A 77 13.77 5.83 0.10
N LEU A 78 13.20 4.74 0.61
CA LEU A 78 12.43 4.73 1.87
C LEU A 78 13.32 5.01 3.09
N THR A 79 14.55 4.48 3.07
CA THR A 79 15.55 4.70 4.12
C THR A 79 16.03 6.15 4.12
N ILE A 80 16.32 6.71 2.95
CA ILE A 80 16.70 8.12 2.78
C ILE A 80 15.57 9.04 3.23
N LEU A 81 14.33 8.80 2.79
CA LEU A 81 13.20 9.62 3.21
C LEU A 81 12.94 9.50 4.73
N TYR A 82 13.07 8.31 5.31
CA TYR A 82 12.97 8.10 6.77
C TYR A 82 14.05 8.87 7.53
N LEU A 83 15.29 8.83 7.04
CA LEU A 83 16.42 9.56 7.62
C LEU A 83 16.22 11.07 7.49
N LEU A 84 15.77 11.57 6.34
CA LEU A 84 15.45 12.99 6.15
C LEU A 84 14.33 13.46 7.09
N HIS A 85 13.30 12.64 7.29
CA HIS A 85 12.23 12.89 8.25
C HIS A 85 12.76 12.96 9.69
N LYS A 86 13.65 12.04 10.09
CA LYS A 86 14.28 12.02 11.41
C LYS A 86 15.26 13.17 11.63
N ILE A 87 15.98 13.58 10.59
CA ILE A 87 16.93 14.70 10.62
C ILE A 87 16.18 16.01 10.86
N TYR A 88 15.10 16.30 10.15
CA TYR A 88 14.40 17.60 10.33
C TYR A 88 13.52 17.68 11.57
N LEU A 89 13.06 16.54 12.10
CA LEU A 89 12.44 16.54 13.43
C LEU A 89 13.40 17.06 14.52
N ASN A 90 14.72 16.98 14.26
CA ASN A 90 15.78 17.31 15.22
C ASN A 90 16.66 18.51 14.83
N SER A 91 16.43 19.20 13.70
CA SER A 91 17.31 20.28 13.23
C SER A 91 16.60 21.48 12.59
N VAL A 92 17.37 22.56 12.41
CA VAL A 92 16.98 23.92 11.97
C VAL A 92 16.30 23.90 10.59
N GLU A 93 15.48 24.91 10.30
CA GLU A 93 14.82 25.12 9.00
C GLU A 93 15.84 25.13 7.85
N ILE A 94 15.71 24.17 6.92
CA ILE A 94 16.59 23.97 5.77
C ILE A 94 15.74 24.00 4.50
N GLU A 95 15.95 25.00 3.66
CA GLU A 95 15.12 25.30 2.48
C GLU A 95 15.12 24.17 1.43
N TRP A 96 16.30 23.61 1.10
CA TRP A 96 16.40 22.50 0.15
C TRP A 96 15.67 21.24 0.64
N LEU A 97 15.50 21.08 1.96
CA LEU A 97 14.81 19.94 2.53
C LEU A 97 13.30 20.07 2.39
N GLU A 98 12.74 21.28 2.56
CA GLU A 98 11.31 21.51 2.30
C GLU A 98 10.93 21.18 0.86
N GLU A 99 11.78 21.57 -0.10
CA GLU A 99 11.59 21.23 -1.51
C GLU A 99 11.71 19.73 -1.77
N SER A 100 12.70 19.06 -1.16
CA SER A 100 12.87 17.60 -1.26
C SER A 100 11.67 16.84 -0.72
N ILE A 101 11.11 17.27 0.41
CA ILE A 101 9.94 16.64 1.03
C ILE A 101 8.69 16.89 0.19
N LEU A 102 8.52 18.10 -0.35
CA LEU A 102 7.44 18.39 -1.30
C LEU A 102 7.53 17.50 -2.54
N ASN A 103 8.73 17.38 -3.12
CA ASN A 103 8.99 16.51 -4.26
C ASN A 103 8.65 15.06 -3.94
N ALA A 104 8.99 14.56 -2.76
CA ALA A 104 8.62 13.22 -2.32
C ALA A 104 7.10 13.03 -2.17
N VAL A 105 6.38 14.04 -1.67
CA VAL A 105 4.90 14.02 -1.57
C VAL A 105 4.24 13.91 -2.94
N ILE A 106 4.76 14.61 -3.96
CA ILE A 106 4.18 14.63 -5.31
C ILE A 106 4.85 13.67 -6.32
N ALA A 107 5.92 12.97 -5.92
CA ALA A 107 6.64 12.05 -6.78
C ALA A 107 5.71 10.94 -7.26
N ILE A 108 5.65 10.64 -8.56
CA ILE A 108 4.78 9.57 -9.10
C ILE A 108 5.50 8.22 -8.98
N ASN A 109 5.82 7.83 -7.75
CA ASN A 109 6.48 6.58 -7.39
C ASN A 109 5.53 5.74 -6.51
N PRO A 110 4.95 4.63 -7.01
CA PRO A 110 4.02 3.79 -6.27
C PRO A 110 4.63 3.09 -5.04
N LEU A 111 5.95 3.07 -4.92
CA LEU A 111 6.64 2.43 -3.80
C LEU A 111 6.66 3.30 -2.54
N ILE A 112 6.58 4.63 -2.69
CA ILE A 112 6.33 5.56 -1.59
C ILE A 112 4.87 5.42 -1.18
N THR A 113 4.64 4.80 -0.03
CA THR A 113 3.30 4.41 0.43
C THR A 113 2.43 5.62 0.78
N PHE A 114 1.11 5.42 0.67
CA PHE A 114 0.12 6.48 0.88
C PHE A 114 0.18 7.09 2.28
N ASP A 115 0.28 6.26 3.31
CA ASP A 115 0.42 6.69 4.70
C ASP A 115 1.69 7.51 4.93
N TYR A 116 2.78 7.11 4.28
CA TYR A 116 4.06 7.81 4.38
C TYR A 116 4.02 9.18 3.70
N ARG A 117 3.36 9.30 2.53
CA ARG A 117 3.10 10.61 1.91
C ARG A 117 2.29 11.53 2.81
N MET A 118 1.30 10.99 3.52
CA MET A 118 0.51 11.77 4.48
C MET A 118 1.35 12.26 5.66
N LEU A 119 2.30 11.45 6.16
CA LEU A 119 3.24 11.89 7.19
C LEU A 119 4.14 13.03 6.70
N LEU A 120 4.69 12.91 5.48
CA LEU A 120 5.49 13.96 4.86
C LEU A 120 4.66 15.24 4.61
N ALA A 121 3.40 15.08 4.18
CA ALA A 121 2.48 16.18 3.94
C ALA A 121 2.08 16.91 5.23
N GLU A 122 1.77 16.18 6.30
CA GLU A 122 1.48 16.74 7.63
C GLU A 122 2.65 17.56 8.14
N PHE A 123 3.86 17.06 7.88
CA PHE A 123 5.08 17.76 8.20
C PHE A 123 5.22 19.08 7.42
N ILE A 124 4.97 19.10 6.11
CA ILE A 124 5.00 20.33 5.29
C ILE A 124 4.06 21.38 5.89
N ILE A 125 2.83 20.99 6.23
CA ILE A 125 1.82 21.89 6.82
C ILE A 125 2.31 22.52 8.13
N LYS A 126 2.98 21.72 8.98
CA LYS A 126 3.42 22.15 10.32
C LYS A 126 4.60 23.10 10.30
N LYS A 127 5.50 22.98 9.32
CA LYS A 127 6.83 23.61 9.39
C LYS A 127 7.09 24.68 8.34
N THR A 128 6.42 24.65 7.20
CA THR A 128 6.80 25.55 6.10
C THR A 128 6.39 27.02 6.33
N LYS A 129 7.33 27.92 6.07
CA LYS A 129 7.08 29.37 5.99
C LYS A 129 6.61 29.81 4.60
N LYS A 130 6.83 29.01 3.56
CA LYS A 130 6.53 29.32 2.15
C LYS A 130 5.19 28.75 1.67
N LYS A 131 4.13 28.94 2.45
CA LYS A 131 2.81 28.34 2.21
C LYS A 131 2.27 28.61 0.79
N GLU A 132 2.51 29.80 0.25
CA GLU A 132 1.98 30.18 -1.07
C GLU A 132 2.69 29.47 -2.23
N ASN A 133 4.02 29.31 -2.17
CA ASN A 133 4.78 28.59 -3.20
C ASN A 133 4.38 27.11 -3.25
N ILE A 134 4.27 26.50 -2.06
CA ILE A 134 3.83 25.11 -1.91
C ILE A 134 2.41 24.95 -2.46
N LYS A 135 1.49 25.83 -2.07
CA LYS A 135 0.12 25.82 -2.57
C LYS A 135 0.05 25.89 -4.09
N SER A 136 0.84 26.77 -4.72
CA SER A 136 0.92 26.89 -6.18
C SER A 136 1.41 25.58 -6.83
N ASN A 137 2.50 25.00 -6.33
CA ASN A 137 3.04 23.72 -6.82
C ASN A 137 2.01 22.58 -6.72
N LEU A 138 1.31 22.50 -5.60
CA LEU A 138 0.28 21.50 -5.36
C LEU A 138 -0.93 21.66 -6.29
N LEU A 139 -1.39 22.89 -6.51
CA LEU A 139 -2.48 23.17 -7.46
C LEU A 139 -2.06 22.87 -8.91
N ASN A 140 -0.83 23.20 -9.28
CA ASN A 140 -0.27 22.87 -10.59
C ASN A 140 -0.25 21.35 -10.83
N PHE A 141 0.09 20.56 -9.80
CA PHE A 141 0.04 19.10 -9.89
C PHE A 141 -1.38 18.59 -10.18
N ILE A 142 -2.39 19.08 -9.45
CA ILE A 142 -3.80 18.71 -9.69
C ILE A 142 -4.21 19.08 -11.11
N GLN A 143 -3.89 20.31 -11.56
CA GLN A 143 -4.26 20.79 -12.88
C GLN A 143 -3.64 19.93 -13.99
N LYS A 144 -2.35 19.58 -13.88
CA LYS A 144 -1.63 18.73 -14.83
C LYS A 144 -2.24 17.32 -14.93
N ASN A 145 -2.82 16.82 -13.85
CA ASN A 145 -3.35 15.45 -13.75
C ASN A 145 -4.88 15.38 -13.70
N LYS A 146 -5.59 16.43 -14.14
CA LYS A 146 -7.06 16.55 -14.07
C LYS A 146 -7.81 15.44 -14.81
N CYS A 147 -7.22 14.80 -15.81
CA CYS A 147 -7.83 13.65 -16.49
C CYS A 147 -7.90 12.42 -15.57
N ILE A 148 -6.85 12.18 -14.78
CA ILE A 148 -6.75 11.04 -13.87
C ILE A 148 -7.73 11.21 -12.69
N SER A 149 -7.92 12.42 -12.16
CA SER A 149 -8.91 12.64 -11.09
C SER A 149 -10.35 12.34 -11.50
N LYS A 150 -10.63 12.27 -12.80
CA LYS A 150 -11.97 12.01 -13.37
C LYS A 150 -12.16 10.60 -13.91
N LEU A 151 -11.26 9.68 -13.58
CA LEU A 151 -11.39 8.27 -13.98
C LEU A 151 -12.78 7.72 -13.60
N LYS A 152 -13.39 6.99 -14.52
CA LYS A 152 -14.76 6.51 -14.39
C LYS A 152 -14.85 5.36 -13.38
N ARG A 153 -16.02 5.20 -12.77
CA ARG A 153 -16.39 4.00 -12.01
C ARG A 153 -17.43 3.27 -12.83
N ARG A 154 -17.18 2.00 -13.13
CA ARG A 154 -18.11 1.19 -13.90
C ARG A 154 -19.38 0.99 -13.09
N LYS A 155 -20.53 1.19 -13.73
CA LYS A 155 -21.83 1.01 -13.09
C LYS A 155 -22.29 -0.44 -13.23
N GLN A 156 -23.17 -0.85 -12.34
CA GLN A 156 -23.75 -2.19 -12.30
C GLN A 156 -24.30 -2.67 -13.64
N TYR A 157 -25.05 -1.82 -14.34
CA TYR A 157 -25.62 -2.16 -15.65
C TYR A 157 -24.57 -2.30 -16.77
N GLU A 158 -23.39 -1.70 -16.61
CA GLU A 158 -22.30 -1.82 -17.58
C GLU A 158 -21.60 -3.17 -17.40
N LYS A 159 -21.46 -3.66 -16.16
CA LYS A 159 -20.97 -5.01 -15.87
C LYS A 159 -21.89 -6.09 -16.42
N TRP A 160 -23.20 -5.91 -16.30
CA TRP A 160 -24.19 -6.83 -16.88
C TRP A 160 -24.06 -7.06 -18.39
N LYS A 161 -23.40 -6.14 -19.12
CA LYS A 161 -23.18 -6.26 -20.56
C LYS A 161 -21.91 -7.03 -20.92
N LEU A 162 -21.00 -7.23 -19.95
CA LEU A 162 -19.80 -8.03 -20.18
C LEU A 162 -20.19 -9.50 -20.34
N ALA A 163 -19.50 -10.19 -21.25
CA ALA A 163 -19.70 -11.62 -21.45
C ALA A 163 -19.36 -12.37 -20.15
N THR A 164 -20.10 -13.45 -19.87
CA THR A 164 -19.93 -14.27 -18.67
C THR A 164 -19.97 -15.75 -19.03
N ASP A 165 -19.17 -16.56 -18.35
CA ASP A 165 -19.24 -18.03 -18.39
C ASP A 165 -20.26 -18.60 -17.38
N GLY A 166 -21.06 -17.74 -16.76
CA GLY A 166 -22.04 -18.11 -15.73
C GLY A 166 -21.48 -18.14 -14.31
N ILE A 167 -20.17 -18.00 -14.15
CA ILE A 167 -19.48 -17.92 -12.84
C ILE A 167 -18.92 -16.51 -12.67
N ASP A 168 -18.33 -15.93 -13.72
CA ASP A 168 -17.60 -14.68 -13.66
C ASP A 168 -17.74 -13.81 -14.92
N HIS A 169 -17.39 -12.53 -14.82
CA HIS A 169 -17.29 -11.64 -15.98
C HIS A 169 -15.96 -11.92 -16.69
N ILE A 170 -16.02 -12.23 -17.99
CA ILE A 170 -14.84 -12.41 -18.82
C ILE A 170 -14.47 -11.03 -19.37
N TYR A 171 -13.41 -10.46 -18.82
CA TYR A 171 -12.71 -9.33 -19.42
C TYR A 171 -11.57 -9.88 -20.31
N PRO A 172 -11.15 -9.15 -21.35
CA PRO A 172 -10.02 -9.55 -22.17
C PRO A 172 -8.77 -9.67 -21.28
N ILE A 173 -7.97 -10.71 -21.53
CA ILE A 173 -6.66 -10.88 -20.89
C ILE A 173 -5.63 -10.65 -21.99
N PRO A 174 -4.64 -9.78 -21.80
CA PRO A 174 -3.58 -9.59 -22.78
C PRO A 174 -2.88 -10.93 -23.07
N ASP A 175 -2.74 -11.29 -24.35
CA ASP A 175 -2.07 -12.52 -24.77
C ASP A 175 -0.56 -12.45 -24.50
N ASN A 176 -0.01 -11.23 -24.53
CA ASN A 176 1.40 -10.95 -24.29
C ASN A 176 1.65 -10.47 -22.85
N ASN A 177 2.72 -10.98 -22.26
CA ASN A 177 3.08 -10.68 -20.87
C ASN A 177 3.75 -9.32 -20.71
N ASP A 178 4.47 -8.84 -21.73
CA ASP A 178 5.06 -7.51 -21.68
C ASP A 178 3.97 -6.42 -21.77
N GLU A 179 2.89 -6.69 -22.51
CA GLU A 179 1.69 -5.84 -22.52
C GLU A 179 1.00 -5.82 -21.17
N LEU A 180 0.83 -6.99 -20.54
CA LEU A 180 0.30 -7.06 -19.18
C LEU A 180 1.18 -6.27 -18.19
N ASP A 181 2.50 -6.43 -18.23
CA ASP A 181 3.42 -5.68 -17.38
C ASP A 181 3.26 -4.16 -17.58
N LEU A 182 3.08 -3.70 -18.83
CA LEU A 182 2.81 -2.30 -19.16
C LEU A 182 1.46 -1.82 -18.60
N ILE A 183 0.40 -2.61 -18.75
CA ILE A 183 -0.93 -2.29 -18.21
C ILE A 183 -0.87 -2.11 -16.69
N ILE A 184 -0.20 -3.04 -16.00
CA ILE A 184 -0.04 -2.98 -14.54
C ILE A 184 0.80 -1.77 -14.13
N TYR A 185 1.84 -1.44 -14.88
CA TYR A 185 2.65 -0.24 -14.63
C TYR A 185 1.81 1.04 -14.76
N HIS A 186 1.04 1.17 -15.85
CA HIS A 186 0.17 2.33 -16.09
C HIS A 186 -0.95 2.44 -15.04
N ALA A 187 -1.58 1.33 -14.67
CA ALA A 187 -2.55 1.30 -13.60
C ALA A 187 -1.95 1.74 -12.26
N SER A 188 -0.75 1.25 -11.93
CA SER A 188 -0.02 1.63 -10.71
C SER A 188 0.26 3.13 -10.67
N LYS A 189 0.69 3.69 -11.80
CA LYS A 189 0.96 5.12 -11.96
C LYS A 189 -0.30 5.96 -11.78
N ASN A 190 -1.40 5.59 -12.43
CA ASN A 190 -2.67 6.32 -12.36
C ASN A 190 -3.26 6.28 -10.94
N CYS A 191 -3.23 5.13 -10.27
CA CYS A 191 -3.63 5.00 -8.87
C CYS A 191 -2.74 5.83 -7.93
N THR A 192 -1.44 5.88 -8.19
CA THR A 192 -0.51 6.73 -7.41
C THR A 192 -0.85 8.20 -7.56
N ILE A 193 -1.15 8.67 -8.77
CA ILE A 193 -1.60 10.04 -9.02
C ILE A 193 -2.89 10.34 -8.27
N LEU A 194 -3.89 9.45 -8.31
CA LEU A 194 -5.13 9.60 -7.54
C LEU A 194 -4.86 9.76 -6.04
N ASN A 195 -3.99 8.91 -5.50
CA ASN A 195 -3.58 8.97 -4.10
C ASN A 195 -2.88 10.29 -3.75
N ILE A 196 -1.99 10.78 -4.61
CA ILE A 196 -1.31 12.07 -4.43
C ILE A 196 -2.34 13.20 -4.45
N ILE A 197 -3.31 13.19 -5.37
CA ILE A 197 -4.38 14.20 -5.41
C ILE A 197 -5.15 14.22 -4.08
N THR A 198 -5.49 13.05 -3.53
CA THR A 198 -6.10 12.97 -2.19
C THR A 198 -5.21 13.57 -1.10
N VAL A 199 -3.90 13.30 -1.11
CA VAL A 199 -2.94 13.93 -0.18
C VAL A 199 -2.97 15.45 -0.32
N ILE A 200 -2.93 15.96 -1.55
CA ILE A 200 -2.91 17.39 -1.84
C ILE A 200 -4.19 18.07 -1.38
N GLU A 201 -5.36 17.49 -1.67
CA GLU A 201 -6.65 18.04 -1.26
C GLU A 201 -6.72 18.18 0.27
N ARG A 202 -6.22 17.19 1.02
CA ARG A 202 -6.14 17.28 2.49
C ARG A 202 -5.17 18.35 2.97
N VAL A 203 -4.03 18.51 2.30
CA VAL A 203 -3.06 19.57 2.62
C VAL A 203 -3.65 20.95 2.40
N LEU A 204 -4.33 21.16 1.27
CA LEU A 204 -4.82 22.47 0.86
C LEU A 204 -6.08 22.89 1.60
N PHE A 205 -6.99 21.97 1.86
CA PHE A 205 -8.33 22.28 2.37
C PHE A 205 -8.56 21.81 3.80
N LEU A 206 -7.62 21.08 4.41
CA LEU A 206 -7.82 20.34 5.67
C LEU A 206 -9.11 19.51 5.65
N SER A 207 -9.53 19.11 4.44
CA SER A 207 -10.76 18.35 4.25
C SER A 207 -10.56 16.95 4.80
N LYS A 208 -11.54 16.47 5.55
CA LYS A 208 -11.66 15.03 5.78
C LYS A 208 -12.10 14.39 4.46
N ALA A 209 -11.72 13.13 4.22
CA ALA A 209 -12.36 12.41 3.12
C ALA A 209 -13.87 12.45 3.33
N GLU A 210 -14.57 13.13 2.42
CA GLU A 210 -15.99 12.96 2.25
C GLU A 210 -16.17 11.69 1.42
N MET A 211 -16.48 10.59 2.10
CA MET A 211 -17.14 9.47 1.44
C MET A 211 -18.52 9.34 2.08
N GLU A 212 -19.54 9.21 1.25
CA GLU A 212 -20.83 8.73 1.73
C GLU A 212 -20.61 7.34 2.34
N PRO A 213 -21.19 7.04 3.52
CA PRO A 213 -21.10 5.72 4.12
C PRO A 213 -21.64 4.69 3.14
N ASP A 214 -20.75 3.84 2.63
CA ASP A 214 -21.10 2.79 1.70
C ASP A 214 -21.82 1.64 2.42
N ALA A 215 -22.45 0.74 1.66
CA ALA A 215 -23.08 -0.49 2.19
C ALA A 215 -22.10 -1.36 2.99
N TYR A 216 -20.79 -1.11 2.84
CA TYR A 216 -19.72 -1.90 3.41
C TYR A 216 -19.11 -1.28 4.68
N TYR A 217 -19.84 -0.37 5.34
CA TYR A 217 -19.39 0.34 6.52
C TYR A 217 -19.68 -0.41 7.82
N ASN A 218 -18.67 -0.55 8.69
CA ASN A 218 -18.81 -1.08 10.04
C ASN A 218 -18.10 -0.17 11.05
N ASN A 219 -18.83 0.32 12.07
CA ASN A 219 -18.30 1.25 13.08
C ASN A 219 -17.11 0.68 13.88
N ASN A 220 -17.13 -0.61 14.21
CA ASN A 220 -16.07 -1.22 15.03
C ASN A 220 -14.76 -1.26 14.25
N VAL A 221 -14.81 -1.74 13.01
CA VAL A 221 -13.66 -1.77 12.11
C VAL A 221 -13.13 -0.36 11.86
N PHE A 222 -14.04 0.60 11.65
CA PHE A 222 -13.66 2.00 11.45
C PHE A 222 -12.85 2.57 12.62
N GLU A 223 -13.35 2.44 13.85
CA GLU A 223 -12.65 2.96 15.03
C GLU A 223 -11.34 2.19 15.30
N ASN A 224 -11.29 0.89 15.03
CA ASN A 224 -10.06 0.11 15.18
C ASN A 224 -8.98 0.52 14.18
N ILE A 225 -9.33 0.72 12.91
CA ILE A 225 -8.42 1.25 11.89
C ILE A 225 -7.96 2.65 12.30
N LYS A 226 -8.88 3.53 12.70
CA LYS A 226 -8.58 4.90 13.15
C LYS A 226 -7.55 4.93 14.27
N ASN A 227 -7.67 4.04 15.25
CA ASN A 227 -6.72 3.88 16.35
C ASN A 227 -5.37 3.28 15.93
N ASP A 228 -5.23 2.82 14.69
CA ASP A 228 -3.99 2.29 14.14
C ASP A 228 -3.24 3.29 13.22
N LEU A 229 -3.95 4.31 12.73
CA LEU A 229 -3.38 5.41 11.94
C LEU A 229 -2.45 6.29 12.77
N THR A 230 -1.45 6.88 12.11
CA THR A 230 -0.45 7.77 12.77
C THR A 230 -0.46 9.21 12.34
N SER A 231 -1.31 9.57 11.40
CA SER A 231 -1.44 10.94 10.94
C SER A 231 -2.87 11.40 11.16
N CYS A 232 -3.04 12.65 11.58
CA CYS A 232 -4.35 13.29 11.63
C CYS A 232 -4.90 13.58 10.23
N LEU A 233 -4.04 13.56 9.21
CA LEU A 233 -4.43 13.67 7.81
C LEU A 233 -4.90 12.34 7.23
N LEU A 234 -4.85 11.21 7.95
CA LEU A 234 -5.37 9.93 7.47
C LEU A 234 -6.79 9.71 7.99
N SER A 235 -7.61 9.06 7.17
CA SER A 235 -8.95 8.61 7.54
C SER A 235 -9.04 7.12 7.28
N PRO A 236 -9.76 6.34 8.10
CA PRO A 236 -10.04 4.96 7.76
C PRO A 236 -10.60 4.85 6.32
N LEU A 237 -11.49 5.76 5.90
CA LEU A 237 -12.14 5.72 4.57
C LEU A 237 -11.15 5.68 3.40
N ASP A 238 -9.88 6.05 3.61
CA ASP A 238 -8.84 5.90 2.60
C ASP A 238 -8.59 4.45 2.19
N TRP A 239 -8.93 3.47 3.03
CA TRP A 239 -8.74 2.05 2.72
C TRP A 239 -10.00 1.38 2.19
N ILE A 240 -11.02 2.17 1.86
CA ILE A 240 -12.15 1.68 1.06
C ILE A 240 -11.73 1.67 -0.41
N VAL A 241 -11.64 0.47 -0.97
CA VAL A 241 -11.23 0.26 -2.36
C VAL A 241 -12.48 0.19 -3.23
N SER A 242 -12.52 1.06 -4.25
CA SER A 242 -13.56 1.06 -5.26
C SER A 242 -13.20 0.11 -6.39
N TRP A 243 -13.55 -1.16 -6.26
CA TRP A 243 -13.12 -2.23 -7.16
C TRP A 243 -13.44 -1.99 -8.65
N ASP A 244 -14.56 -1.31 -8.94
CA ASP A 244 -15.00 -0.97 -10.31
C ASP A 244 -14.40 0.33 -10.87
N LYS A 245 -13.44 0.95 -10.17
CA LYS A 245 -12.73 2.12 -10.68
C LYS A 245 -11.90 1.69 -11.88
N GLU A 246 -12.15 2.28 -13.04
CA GLU A 246 -11.38 2.07 -14.26
C GLU A 246 -10.07 2.86 -14.14
N VAL A 247 -8.93 2.18 -14.24
CA VAL A 247 -7.61 2.75 -13.90
C VAL A 247 -6.64 2.78 -15.07
N VAL A 248 -6.91 2.02 -16.12
CA VAL A 248 -6.08 1.96 -17.34
C VAL A 248 -6.91 1.52 -18.53
N GLU A 249 -6.64 2.10 -19.69
CA GLU A 249 -7.20 1.67 -20.97
C GLU A 249 -6.12 0.99 -21.80
N PHE A 250 -6.47 -0.12 -22.44
CA PHE A 250 -5.61 -0.84 -23.37
C PHE A 250 -6.46 -1.48 -24.46
N GLU A 251 -6.09 -1.23 -25.72
CA GLU A 251 -6.82 -1.71 -26.92
C GLU A 251 -8.33 -1.41 -26.90
N GLY A 252 -8.72 -0.24 -26.37
CA GLY A 252 -10.11 0.18 -26.26
C GLY A 252 -10.89 -0.48 -25.12
N PHE A 253 -10.25 -1.35 -24.33
CA PHE A 253 -10.81 -1.90 -23.10
C PHE A 253 -10.32 -1.13 -21.87
N ASN A 254 -11.26 -0.69 -21.02
CA ASN A 254 -10.96 0.00 -19.77
C ASN A 254 -10.94 -1.01 -18.64
N TYR A 255 -9.77 -1.29 -18.06
CA TYR A 255 -9.62 -2.24 -16.96
C TYR A 255 -9.92 -1.60 -15.61
N SER A 256 -10.74 -2.28 -14.81
CA SER A 256 -11.01 -1.94 -13.42
C SER A 256 -9.97 -2.52 -12.46
N ILE A 257 -9.95 -2.02 -11.22
CA ILE A 257 -9.09 -2.56 -10.16
C ILE A 257 -9.35 -4.06 -9.93
N ALA A 258 -10.63 -4.45 -9.86
CA ALA A 258 -11.02 -5.85 -9.65
C ALA A 258 -10.47 -6.77 -10.73
N GLU A 259 -10.62 -6.36 -12.00
CA GLU A 259 -10.19 -7.13 -13.17
C GLU A 259 -8.68 -7.34 -13.15
N LEU A 260 -7.91 -6.27 -12.90
CA LEU A 260 -6.45 -6.36 -12.82
C LEU A 260 -5.96 -7.20 -11.64
N LEU A 261 -6.56 -7.06 -10.46
CA LEU A 261 -6.21 -7.89 -9.29
C LEU A 261 -6.42 -9.38 -9.59
N ARG A 262 -7.53 -9.68 -10.25
CA ARG A 262 -7.89 -11.04 -10.64
C ARG A 262 -6.95 -11.57 -11.73
N ILE A 263 -6.61 -10.80 -12.77
CA ILE A 263 -5.62 -11.18 -13.79
C ILE A 263 -4.27 -11.50 -13.12
N LEU A 264 -3.79 -10.60 -12.28
CA LEU A 264 -2.50 -10.76 -11.59
C LEU A 264 -2.45 -12.03 -10.74
N LEU A 265 -3.55 -12.36 -10.05
CA LEU A 265 -3.60 -13.55 -9.21
C LEU A 265 -3.84 -14.85 -9.98
N LEU A 266 -4.51 -14.83 -11.12
CA LEU A 266 -4.71 -16.02 -11.94
C LEU A 266 -3.50 -16.31 -12.83
N ASN A 267 -2.70 -15.29 -13.16
CA ASN A 267 -1.49 -15.45 -13.96
C ASN A 267 -0.33 -16.00 -13.11
N GLY A 268 0.05 -17.24 -13.37
CA GLY A 268 1.11 -17.95 -12.63
C GLY A 268 2.48 -17.25 -12.62
N ARG A 269 2.76 -16.31 -13.54
CA ARG A 269 4.02 -15.55 -13.54
C ARG A 269 4.18 -14.62 -12.34
N TYR A 270 3.09 -14.19 -11.72
CA TYR A 270 3.13 -13.33 -10.53
C TYR A 270 3.07 -14.12 -9.21
N HIS A 271 2.97 -15.45 -9.26
CA HIS A 271 2.99 -16.30 -8.06
C HIS A 271 4.40 -16.42 -7.48
N ILE A 272 5.39 -16.67 -8.34
CA ILE A 272 6.81 -16.72 -7.99
C ILE A 272 7.57 -15.73 -8.90
N PRO A 273 7.37 -14.42 -8.68
CA PRO A 273 7.93 -13.41 -9.55
C PRO A 273 9.44 -13.26 -9.34
N ASP A 274 10.16 -13.00 -10.42
CA ASP A 274 11.53 -12.45 -10.35
C ASP A 274 11.54 -11.04 -9.72
N LYS A 275 12.72 -10.47 -9.46
CA LYS A 275 12.88 -9.13 -8.84
C LYS A 275 12.07 -8.06 -9.59
N ARG A 276 12.05 -8.06 -10.92
CA ARG A 276 11.35 -7.06 -11.75
C ARG A 276 9.83 -7.18 -11.56
N LYS A 277 9.28 -8.38 -11.77
CA LYS A 277 7.84 -8.63 -11.62
C LYS A 277 7.37 -8.41 -10.19
N ARG A 278 8.23 -8.71 -9.22
CA ARG A 278 7.95 -8.51 -7.80
C ARG A 278 7.79 -7.04 -7.47
N THR A 279 8.70 -6.20 -7.97
CA THR A 279 8.61 -4.74 -7.85
C THR A 279 7.33 -4.20 -8.48
N LEU A 280 6.98 -4.68 -9.68
CA LEU A 280 5.78 -4.26 -10.38
C LEU A 280 4.50 -4.63 -9.61
N LEU A 281 4.42 -5.87 -9.13
CA LEU A 281 3.30 -6.35 -8.31
C LEU A 281 3.14 -5.55 -7.01
N LEU A 282 4.26 -5.29 -6.32
CA LEU A 282 4.25 -4.48 -5.10
C LEU A 282 3.84 -3.04 -5.35
N SER A 283 4.31 -2.45 -6.45
CA SER A 283 3.91 -1.11 -6.90
C SER A 283 2.40 -1.05 -7.14
N PHE A 284 1.86 -2.06 -7.81
CA PHE A 284 0.43 -2.16 -8.06
C PHE A 284 -0.37 -2.28 -6.77
N TYR A 285 -0.02 -3.24 -5.90
CA TYR A 285 -0.70 -3.40 -4.62
C TYR A 285 -0.60 -2.16 -3.73
N ARG A 286 0.58 -1.52 -3.62
CA ARG A 286 0.73 -0.30 -2.80
C ARG A 286 -0.09 0.87 -3.33
N SER A 287 -0.16 1.04 -4.65
CA SER A 287 -0.91 2.14 -5.26
C SER A 287 -2.43 1.92 -5.21
N VAL A 288 -2.90 0.70 -5.45
CA VAL A 288 -4.33 0.36 -5.49
C VAL A 288 -4.90 0.16 -4.09
N LEU A 289 -4.23 -0.63 -3.26
CA LEU A 289 -4.71 -1.06 -1.95
C LEU A 289 -4.21 -0.16 -0.81
N ARG A 290 -3.37 0.84 -1.13
CA ARG A 290 -2.82 1.81 -0.17
C ARG A 290 -2.14 1.15 1.04
N ILE A 291 -1.46 0.03 0.80
CA ILE A 291 -0.79 -0.75 1.84
C ILE A 291 0.18 0.15 2.62
N SER A 292 0.08 0.11 3.95
CA SER A 292 0.86 0.98 4.82
C SER A 292 2.35 0.70 4.76
N SER A 293 3.14 1.69 5.15
CA SER A 293 4.59 1.58 5.31
C SER A 293 4.99 0.41 6.21
N GLY A 294 6.04 -0.32 5.82
CA GLY A 294 6.54 -1.48 6.56
C GLY A 294 5.64 -2.71 6.55
N ALA A 295 4.47 -2.68 5.91
CA ALA A 295 3.68 -3.88 5.69
C ALA A 295 4.31 -4.76 4.60
N ILE A 296 4.23 -6.08 4.80
CA ILE A 296 4.87 -7.08 3.96
C ILE A 296 3.79 -7.91 3.27
N ILE A 297 3.92 -8.07 1.96
CA ILE A 297 3.22 -9.09 1.19
C ILE A 297 4.23 -10.19 0.88
N GLY A 298 3.90 -11.46 1.09
CA GLY A 298 4.77 -12.59 0.81
C GLY A 298 4.81 -12.96 -0.67
N LEU A 299 5.61 -13.96 -1.02
CA LEU A 299 5.52 -14.62 -2.32
C LEU A 299 4.18 -15.36 -2.43
N GLU A 300 3.58 -15.36 -3.61
CA GLU A 300 2.25 -15.97 -3.85
C GLU A 300 1.11 -15.42 -2.99
N ALA A 301 1.35 -14.32 -2.27
CA ALA A 301 0.37 -13.67 -1.41
C ALA A 301 -0.29 -12.50 -2.14
N GLY A 302 -1.58 -12.27 -1.88
CA GLY A 302 -2.29 -11.18 -2.53
C GLY A 302 -3.79 -11.19 -2.28
N VAL A 303 -4.49 -10.32 -3.02
CA VAL A 303 -5.92 -10.07 -2.87
C VAL A 303 -6.62 -10.44 -4.15
N PHE A 304 -7.58 -11.35 -4.01
CA PHE A 304 -8.51 -11.76 -5.02
C PHE A 304 -9.82 -11.07 -4.73
N HIS A 305 -10.25 -10.16 -5.60
CA HIS A 305 -11.59 -9.61 -5.51
C HIS A 305 -12.47 -10.37 -6.49
N VAL A 306 -13.38 -11.19 -5.97
CA VAL A 306 -14.34 -11.85 -6.84
C VAL A 306 -15.50 -10.92 -7.11
N GLU A 307 -15.63 -10.56 -8.38
CA GLU A 307 -16.81 -9.87 -8.87
C GLU A 307 -18.00 -10.84 -8.93
N HIS A 308 -18.60 -11.15 -7.78
CA HIS A 308 -19.78 -11.98 -7.73
C HIS A 308 -20.99 -11.24 -8.29
N GLY A 309 -21.41 -11.66 -9.49
CA GLY A 309 -22.50 -11.02 -10.20
C GLY A 309 -22.22 -9.53 -10.39
N SER A 310 -23.22 -8.69 -10.17
CA SER A 310 -23.18 -7.29 -10.56
C SER A 310 -22.89 -6.33 -9.43
N LEU A 311 -22.20 -6.82 -8.40
CA LEU A 311 -21.82 -5.97 -7.28
C LEU A 311 -20.76 -4.98 -7.77
N CYS A 312 -21.04 -3.70 -7.53
CA CYS A 312 -20.12 -2.60 -7.77
C CYS A 312 -19.71 -1.90 -6.47
N SER A 313 -19.86 -2.61 -5.36
CA SER A 313 -19.78 -2.00 -4.05
C SER A 313 -18.35 -2.02 -3.54
N PRO A 314 -17.82 -0.87 -3.11
CA PRO A 314 -16.54 -0.77 -2.45
C PRO A 314 -16.44 -1.64 -1.20
N SER A 315 -15.22 -2.02 -0.84
CA SER A 315 -14.97 -2.80 0.39
C SER A 315 -13.68 -2.34 1.07
N TRP A 316 -13.55 -2.69 2.34
CA TRP A 316 -12.35 -2.42 3.10
C TRP A 316 -11.19 -3.30 2.65
N TYR A 317 -10.04 -2.69 2.41
CA TYR A 317 -8.77 -3.40 2.40
C TYR A 317 -7.73 -2.59 3.16
N TYR A 318 -7.56 -2.91 4.45
CA TYR A 318 -6.59 -2.26 5.31
C TYR A 318 -5.45 -3.23 5.66
N MET A 319 -4.22 -2.85 5.34
CA MET A 319 -3.02 -3.48 5.88
C MET A 319 -2.20 -2.43 6.61
N GLY A 320 -2.26 -2.49 7.94
CA GLY A 320 -1.56 -1.60 8.87
C GLY A 320 -0.05 -1.84 8.89
N ARG A 321 0.68 -0.93 9.52
CA ARG A 321 2.16 -0.94 9.52
C ARG A 321 2.71 -2.19 10.20
N PHE A 322 3.83 -2.70 9.70
CA PHE A 322 4.48 -3.93 10.21
C PHE A 322 3.59 -5.18 10.19
N SER A 323 2.44 -5.12 9.51
CA SER A 323 1.63 -6.32 9.25
C SER A 323 2.28 -7.14 8.15
N ALA A 324 2.02 -8.44 8.13
CA ALA A 324 2.60 -9.32 7.14
C ALA A 324 1.58 -10.36 6.65
N LEU A 325 1.20 -10.22 5.38
CA LEU A 325 0.53 -11.28 4.64
C LEU A 325 1.64 -12.22 4.14
N GLY A 326 1.92 -13.28 4.87
CA GLY A 326 2.97 -14.25 4.60
C GLY A 326 2.75 -15.05 3.32
N LYS A 327 3.75 -15.86 2.97
CA LYS A 327 3.77 -16.66 1.74
C LYS A 327 2.48 -17.48 1.56
N GLY A 328 1.93 -17.46 0.35
CA GLY A 328 0.76 -18.26 -0.05
C GLY A 328 -0.55 -17.85 0.63
N CYS A 329 -0.59 -16.75 1.39
CA CYS A 329 -1.84 -16.27 1.98
C CYS A 329 -2.58 -15.38 0.98
N LYS A 330 -3.76 -15.82 0.58
CA LYS A 330 -4.64 -15.14 -0.37
C LYS A 330 -5.89 -14.69 0.34
N VAL A 331 -6.33 -13.46 0.08
CA VAL A 331 -7.59 -12.92 0.58
C VAL A 331 -8.57 -12.88 -0.57
N ASP A 332 -9.57 -13.75 -0.55
CA ASP A 332 -10.74 -13.71 -1.42
C ASP A 332 -11.83 -12.88 -0.75
N GLY A 333 -11.95 -11.64 -1.24
CA GLY A 333 -12.64 -10.57 -0.53
C GLY A 333 -13.87 -10.05 -1.25
N VAL A 334 -15.05 -10.27 -0.67
CA VAL A 334 -16.20 -9.37 -0.81
C VAL A 334 -16.68 -8.99 0.58
N GLY A 335 -16.77 -7.71 0.89
CA GLY A 335 -17.05 -7.27 2.25
C GLY A 335 -15.93 -6.44 2.86
N GLY A 336 -14.80 -7.09 3.08
CA GLY A 336 -13.52 -6.44 3.35
C GLY A 336 -12.57 -7.25 4.22
N PHE A 337 -11.35 -6.74 4.32
CA PHE A 337 -10.28 -7.31 5.13
C PHE A 337 -9.52 -6.18 5.81
N ALA A 338 -9.36 -6.26 7.13
CA ALA A 338 -8.66 -5.27 7.93
C ALA A 338 -7.60 -5.92 8.81
N MET A 339 -6.35 -5.73 8.48
CA MET A 339 -5.20 -6.29 9.19
C MET A 339 -4.47 -5.18 9.92
N LEU A 340 -4.65 -5.08 11.24
CA LEU A 340 -4.07 -4.02 12.04
C LEU A 340 -2.55 -4.21 12.23
N LYS A 341 -1.90 -3.18 12.78
CA LYS A 341 -0.46 -3.12 13.00
C LYS A 341 0.10 -4.41 13.61
N GLY A 342 1.19 -4.89 13.01
CA GLY A 342 1.96 -6.03 13.53
C GLY A 342 1.27 -7.38 13.43
N ALA A 343 0.06 -7.45 12.87
CA ALA A 343 -0.61 -8.72 12.64
C ALA A 343 0.15 -9.57 11.61
N PHE A 344 -0.05 -10.89 11.63
CA PHE A 344 0.57 -11.82 10.68
C PHE A 344 -0.43 -12.89 10.23
N ALA A 345 -0.55 -13.08 8.91
CA ALA A 345 -1.33 -14.15 8.31
C ALA A 345 -0.47 -14.85 7.26
N GLY A 346 -0.07 -16.11 7.48
CA GLY A 346 0.80 -16.83 6.55
C GLY A 346 0.75 -18.33 6.74
N GLY A 347 0.73 -19.08 5.63
CA GLY A 347 0.55 -20.54 5.63
C GLY A 347 1.83 -21.36 5.58
N GLY A 348 3.00 -20.72 5.69
CA GLY A 348 4.29 -21.39 5.58
C GLY A 348 4.47 -22.05 4.20
N PHE A 349 4.37 -23.38 4.15
CA PHE A 349 4.51 -24.17 2.93
C PHE A 349 3.18 -24.47 2.23
N ILE A 350 2.04 -24.24 2.89
CA ILE A 350 0.71 -24.58 2.38
C ILE A 350 -0.10 -23.29 2.27
N PRO A 351 -0.78 -23.02 1.13
CA PRO A 351 -1.52 -21.78 0.97
C PRO A 351 -2.70 -21.69 1.94
N ILE A 352 -2.96 -20.47 2.41
CA ILE A 352 -4.16 -20.12 3.18
C ILE A 352 -5.05 -19.27 2.28
N LEU A 353 -6.33 -19.62 2.22
CA LEU A 353 -7.35 -18.78 1.59
C LEU A 353 -8.23 -18.18 2.68
N ILE A 354 -8.18 -16.87 2.86
CA ILE A 354 -9.13 -16.13 3.68
C ILE A 354 -10.30 -15.74 2.79
N HIS A 355 -11.50 -16.19 3.14
CA HIS A 355 -12.70 -15.95 2.34
C HIS A 355 -13.69 -15.10 3.14
N THR A 356 -14.02 -13.91 2.63
CA THR A 356 -14.82 -12.92 3.39
C THR A 356 -16.28 -12.86 2.99
N HIS A 357 -16.76 -13.81 2.20
CA HIS A 357 -18.16 -13.87 1.81
C HIS A 357 -18.63 -15.32 1.68
N LYS A 358 -19.95 -15.53 1.59
CA LYS A 358 -20.53 -16.87 1.42
C LYS A 358 -21.70 -16.81 0.46
N HIS A 359 -21.79 -17.77 -0.46
CA HIS A 359 -22.96 -17.94 -1.31
C HIS A 359 -24.14 -18.49 -0.49
N ILE A 360 -25.31 -17.87 -0.59
CA ILE A 360 -26.51 -18.32 0.10
C ILE A 360 -27.44 -19.04 -0.89
N SER A 361 -27.76 -20.30 -0.59
CA SER A 361 -28.83 -21.02 -1.28
C SER A 361 -30.18 -20.43 -0.90
N SER A 362 -30.98 -20.06 -1.89
CA SER A 362 -32.41 -19.76 -1.69
C SER A 362 -33.20 -20.99 -2.13
N ASN A 363 -34.03 -21.55 -1.23
CA ASN A 363 -34.81 -22.76 -1.49
C ASN A 363 -35.54 -22.67 -2.84
N GLY A 364 -35.26 -23.62 -3.74
CA GLY A 364 -35.90 -23.74 -5.05
C GLY A 364 -35.20 -23.02 -6.21
N ASN A 365 -34.03 -22.41 -6.01
CA ASN A 365 -33.26 -21.78 -7.09
C ASN A 365 -32.18 -22.73 -7.67
N THR A 366 -31.91 -22.60 -8.98
CA THR A 366 -30.81 -23.32 -9.65
C THR A 366 -29.46 -22.82 -9.14
N GLY A 367 -28.42 -23.67 -9.20
CA GLY A 367 -27.07 -23.32 -8.72
C GLY A 367 -26.44 -22.06 -9.35
N ILE A 368 -26.97 -21.55 -10.47
CA ILE A 368 -26.57 -20.29 -11.10
C ILE A 368 -27.13 -19.06 -10.34
N LYS A 369 -28.33 -19.16 -9.76
CA LYS A 369 -28.93 -18.08 -8.95
C LYS A 369 -28.36 -18.02 -7.53
N GLU A 370 -28.04 -19.18 -6.95
CA GLU A 370 -27.38 -19.27 -5.63
C GLU A 370 -26.01 -18.58 -5.62
N ARG A 371 -25.27 -18.67 -6.72
CA ARG A 371 -23.97 -17.99 -6.91
C ARG A 371 -24.06 -16.47 -6.96
N LYS A 372 -25.25 -15.89 -7.14
CA LYS A 372 -25.46 -14.43 -7.25
C LYS A 372 -25.88 -13.77 -5.93
N VAL A 373 -26.27 -14.54 -4.92
CA VAL A 373 -26.63 -14.01 -3.60
C VAL A 373 -25.50 -14.33 -2.64
N ILE A 374 -24.73 -13.30 -2.28
CA ILE A 374 -23.63 -13.43 -1.34
C ILE A 374 -23.96 -12.76 -0.02
N LYS A 375 -23.49 -13.36 1.08
CA LYS A 375 -23.40 -12.73 2.39
C LYS A 375 -21.97 -12.25 2.59
N PRO A 376 -21.67 -10.96 2.40
CA PRO A 376 -20.33 -10.44 2.65
C PRO A 376 -20.10 -10.21 4.15
N CYS A 377 -18.85 -10.24 4.58
CA CYS A 377 -18.41 -9.82 5.91
C CYS A 377 -17.07 -9.09 5.83
N ILE A 378 -16.72 -8.38 6.91
CA ILE A 378 -15.36 -7.84 7.08
C ILE A 378 -14.62 -8.73 8.07
N LEU A 379 -13.49 -9.31 7.65
CA LEU A 379 -12.59 -9.97 8.59
C LEU A 379 -11.57 -8.95 9.12
N GLU A 380 -11.49 -8.83 10.44
CA GLU A 380 -10.45 -8.06 11.13
C GLU A 380 -9.43 -8.99 11.79
N MET A 381 -8.15 -8.67 11.60
CA MET A 381 -7.05 -9.17 12.40
C MET A 381 -6.58 -8.07 13.36
N LYS A 382 -6.74 -8.32 14.66
CA LYS A 382 -6.35 -7.39 15.73
C LYS A 382 -4.83 -7.17 15.76
N LYS A 383 -4.41 -6.10 16.42
CA LYS A 383 -2.98 -5.73 16.54
C LYS A 383 -2.16 -6.92 17.07
N TYR A 384 -1.07 -7.23 16.39
CA TYR A 384 -0.15 -8.32 16.72
C TYR A 384 -0.77 -9.73 16.75
N SER A 385 -1.99 -9.91 16.23
CA SER A 385 -2.60 -11.23 16.11
C SER A 385 -1.91 -12.06 15.04
N ARG A 386 -2.03 -13.38 15.17
CA ARG A 386 -1.38 -14.32 14.24
C ARG A 386 -2.36 -15.41 13.84
N ILE A 387 -2.52 -15.62 12.55
CA ILE A 387 -3.02 -16.91 12.06
C ILE A 387 -1.84 -17.89 12.19
N PRO A 388 -1.97 -18.99 12.94
CA PRO A 388 -0.87 -19.91 13.15
C PRO A 388 -0.45 -20.52 11.81
N MET A 389 0.86 -20.75 11.64
CA MET A 389 1.39 -21.38 10.42
C MET A 389 0.89 -22.83 10.23
N SER A 390 0.34 -23.44 11.28
CA SER A 390 -0.31 -24.75 11.22
C SER A 390 -1.71 -24.70 10.58
N PHE A 391 -2.27 -23.50 10.35
CA PHE A 391 -3.54 -23.38 9.67
C PHE A 391 -3.38 -23.71 8.19
N ILE A 392 -4.22 -24.62 7.71
CA ILE A 392 -4.22 -25.12 6.35
C ILE A 392 -5.63 -25.01 5.81
N GLY A 393 -5.75 -24.50 4.57
CA GLY A 393 -7.00 -24.49 3.84
C GLY A 393 -7.73 -23.14 3.89
N ILE A 394 -9.06 -23.22 3.92
CA ILE A 394 -9.95 -22.07 3.74
C ILE A 394 -10.43 -21.59 5.11
N TYR A 395 -10.27 -20.30 5.38
CA TYR A 395 -10.89 -19.60 6.49
C TYR A 395 -12.12 -18.86 6.01
N GLU A 396 -13.30 -19.46 6.23
CA GLU A 396 -14.60 -18.90 5.90
C GLU A 396 -15.04 -17.89 6.96
N ALA A 397 -14.71 -16.61 6.79
CA ALA A 397 -14.96 -15.59 7.81
C ALA A 397 -16.45 -15.41 8.14
N VAL A 398 -17.34 -15.66 7.16
CA VAL A 398 -18.80 -15.57 7.33
C VAL A 398 -19.34 -16.59 8.32
N ASP A 399 -18.69 -17.75 8.45
CA ASP A 399 -19.11 -18.81 9.37
C ASP A 399 -18.91 -18.41 10.84
N TYR A 400 -18.12 -17.36 11.10
CA TYR A 400 -17.79 -16.84 12.42
C TYR A 400 -18.44 -15.47 12.70
N LEU A 401 -19.56 -15.15 12.03
CA LEU A 401 -20.31 -13.91 12.33
C LEU A 401 -21.04 -13.97 13.67
N GLU A 402 -21.46 -15.16 14.08
CA GLU A 402 -22.26 -15.40 15.30
C GLU A 402 -21.46 -16.18 16.37
N TYR A 403 -20.22 -16.56 16.05
CA TYR A 403 -19.36 -17.40 16.88
C TYR A 403 -17.95 -16.81 16.97
N ASP A 404 -17.23 -17.15 18.02
CA ASP A 404 -15.82 -16.79 18.11
C ASP A 404 -15.01 -17.49 17.02
N ALA A 405 -14.08 -16.75 16.43
CA ALA A 405 -13.11 -17.30 15.51
C ALA A 405 -12.21 -18.33 16.23
N PRO A 406 -11.78 -19.40 15.53
CA PRO A 406 -10.92 -20.44 16.11
C PRO A 406 -9.52 -19.93 16.49
N TYR A 407 -9.15 -18.72 16.05
CA TYR A 407 -7.84 -18.11 16.31
C TYR A 407 -7.99 -16.77 17.03
N ASN A 408 -7.24 -16.64 18.13
CA ASN A 408 -7.23 -15.43 18.92
C ASN A 408 -6.85 -14.20 18.09
N GLY A 409 -7.64 -13.14 18.22
CA GLY A 409 -7.40 -11.88 17.54
C GLY A 409 -7.90 -11.84 16.09
N LEU A 410 -8.73 -12.79 15.67
CA LEU A 410 -9.59 -12.67 14.50
C LEU A 410 -11.01 -12.27 14.93
N THR A 411 -11.67 -11.41 14.18
CA THR A 411 -13.07 -11.08 14.41
C THR A 411 -13.76 -10.78 13.07
N SER A 412 -14.86 -11.47 12.81
CA SER A 412 -15.68 -11.24 11.62
C SER A 412 -16.82 -10.30 11.97
N TYR A 413 -17.07 -9.32 11.11
CA TYR A 413 -18.13 -8.35 11.29
C TYR A 413 -19.14 -8.44 10.16
N SER A 414 -20.42 -8.45 10.52
CA SER A 414 -21.48 -8.29 9.54
C SER A 414 -21.44 -6.87 8.96
N ILE A 415 -21.87 -6.76 7.72
CA ILE A 415 -22.00 -5.49 7.01
C ILE A 415 -23.47 -5.20 6.78
N ARG A 416 -23.80 -3.91 6.70
CA ARG A 416 -25.19 -3.43 6.82
C ARG A 416 -25.95 -3.45 5.51
#